data_AF-A0A915WSF8-F1
#
_entry.id   AF-A0A915WSF8-F1
#
_cell.length_a   1.000
_cell.length_b   1.000
_cell.length_c   1.000
_cell.angle_alpha   90.00
_cell.angle_beta   90.00
_cell.angle_gamma   90.00
#
_symmetry.space_group_name_H-M   'P 1'
#
loop_
_entity.id
_entity.type
_entity.pdbx_description
1 polymer ?
#
loop_
_entity_poly.entity_id
_entity_poly.type
_entity_poly.pdbx_seq_one_letter_code
_entity_poly.pdbx_strand_id
1 'polypeptide(L)'
;MKSQFILLYLVLILFITLVFLSKFDNNYYYKNNFGYYIGQDFYVKLLLYPNESFIINNTYYNICLEENIICYYNGTNIVIMENGTEYIFKNP
;
A
#
# COMPACT_ATOMS: atom_id res chain seq x y z
N MET A 1 -15.07 49.04 12.47
CA MET A 1 -14.52 48.48 11.21
C MET A 1 -13.33 47.56 11.39
N LYS A 2 -12.34 47.81 12.28
CA LYS A 2 -11.17 46.92 12.51
C LYS A 2 -11.51 45.47 12.91
N SER A 3 -12.58 45.26 13.68
CA SER A 3 -13.00 43.92 14.15
C SER A 3 -13.55 43.02 13.03
N GLN A 4 -14.18 43.60 11.99
CA GLN A 4 -14.72 42.82 10.87
C GLN A 4 -13.61 42.23 10.00
N PHE A 5 -12.48 42.93 9.87
CA PHE A 5 -11.31 42.41 9.16
C PHE A 5 -10.69 41.21 9.89
N ILE A 6 -10.61 41.25 11.22
CA ILE A 6 -10.09 40.14 12.04
C ILE A 6 -10.94 38.88 11.85
N LEU A 7 -12.27 39.03 11.87
CA LEU A 7 -13.20 37.94 11.63
C LEU A 7 -12.99 37.31 10.24
N LEU A 8 -12.80 38.15 9.23
CA LEU A 8 -12.61 37.72 7.85
C LEU A 8 -11.31 36.94 7.66
N TYR A 9 -10.22 37.36 8.32
CA TYR A 9 -8.96 36.61 8.34
C TYR A 9 -9.10 35.25 9.03
N LEU A 10 -9.85 35.17 10.14
CA LEU A 10 -10.09 33.88 10.83
C LEU A 10 -10.85 32.89 9.94
N VAL A 11 -11.88 33.35 9.23
CA VAL A 11 -12.63 32.50 8.29
C VAL A 11 -11.73 32.04 7.14
N LEU A 12 -10.85 32.90 6.63
CA LEU A 12 -9.94 32.57 5.55
C LEU A 12 -8.91 31.51 5.98
N ILE A 13 -8.34 31.67 7.17
CA ILE A 13 -7.41 30.70 7.77
C ILE A 13 -8.12 29.36 7.95
N LEU A 14 -9.35 29.36 8.47
CA LEU A 14 -10.15 28.14 8.64
C LEU A 14 -10.42 27.44 7.31
N PHE A 15 -10.72 28.19 6.25
CA PHE A 15 -10.93 27.62 4.92
C PHE A 15 -9.65 26.98 4.36
N ILE A 16 -8.51 27.67 4.50
CA ILE A 16 -7.22 27.15 4.05
C ILE A 16 -6.85 25.87 4.81
N THR A 17 -7.05 25.84 6.13
CA THR A 17 -6.74 24.63 6.93
C THR A 17 -7.66 23.48 6.59
N LEU A 18 -8.95 23.71 6.37
CA LEU A 18 -9.89 22.68 5.92
C LEU A 18 -9.53 22.11 4.55
N VAL A 19 -9.12 22.95 3.61
CA VAL A 19 -8.63 22.52 2.28
C VAL A 19 -7.31 21.76 2.38
N PHE A 20 -6.45 22.12 3.34
CA PHE A 20 -5.20 21.40 3.57
C PHE A 20 -5.46 20.01 4.18
N LEU A 21 -6.38 19.93 5.15
CA LEU A 21 -6.80 18.67 5.78
C LEU A 21 -7.54 17.74 4.82
N SER A 22 -8.36 18.26 3.91
CA SER A 22 -9.03 17.41 2.90
C SER A 22 -8.08 16.83 1.86
N LYS A 23 -6.91 17.42 1.69
CA LYS A 23 -5.82 16.89 0.86
C LYS A 23 -4.88 15.95 1.61
N PHE A 24 -5.00 15.87 2.94
CA PHE A 24 -4.42 14.79 3.74
C PHE A 24 -5.26 13.52 3.58
N ASP A 25 -5.34 13.04 2.33
CA ASP A 25 -5.66 11.64 2.12
C ASP A 25 -4.44 10.86 2.64
N ASN A 26 -4.61 10.12 3.74
CA ASN A 26 -3.56 9.30 4.36
C ASN A 26 -3.05 8.15 3.46
N ASN A 27 -3.46 8.10 2.20
CA ASN A 27 -3.12 7.06 1.23
C ASN A 27 -1.79 7.26 0.49
N TYR A 28 -1.01 8.31 0.81
CA TYR A 28 0.22 8.62 0.07
C TYR A 28 1.43 7.73 0.38
N TYR A 29 1.38 6.83 1.36
CA TYR A 29 2.60 6.10 1.76
C TYR A 29 2.81 4.73 1.10
N TYR A 30 1.79 4.12 0.46
CA TYR A 30 1.96 2.78 -0.14
C TYR A 30 1.39 2.61 -1.55
N LYS A 31 0.62 3.57 -2.08
CA LYS A 31 -0.15 3.38 -3.30
C LYS A 31 0.69 3.13 -4.56
N ASN A 32 1.98 3.47 -4.54
CA ASN A 32 2.80 3.45 -5.76
C ASN A 32 3.62 2.19 -5.99
N ASN A 33 3.55 1.15 -5.15
CA ASN A 33 4.25 -0.14 -5.32
C ASN A 33 3.73 -1.17 -4.29
N PHE A 34 2.43 -1.23 -4.02
CA PHE A 34 1.91 -2.03 -2.92
C PHE A 34 2.20 -3.54 -3.13
N GLY A 35 2.08 -4.02 -4.37
CA GLY A 35 2.44 -5.37 -4.78
C GLY A 35 3.91 -5.70 -4.53
N TYR A 36 4.84 -4.75 -4.74
CA TYR A 36 6.26 -4.98 -4.43
C TYR A 36 6.49 -5.28 -2.94
N TYR A 37 5.81 -4.57 -2.05
CA TYR A 37 5.96 -4.78 -0.61
C TYR A 37 5.33 -6.09 -0.15
N ILE A 38 4.19 -6.46 -0.72
CA ILE A 38 3.62 -7.80 -0.52
C ILE A 38 4.64 -8.87 -0.91
N GLY A 39 5.31 -8.72 -2.06
CA GLY A 39 6.27 -9.70 -2.55
C GLY A 39 7.51 -9.82 -1.69
N GLN A 40 8.01 -8.71 -1.17
CA GLN A 40 9.10 -8.70 -0.19
C GLN A 40 8.71 -9.42 1.11
N ASP A 41 7.52 -9.13 1.65
CA ASP A 41 7.06 -9.79 2.87
C ASP A 41 6.85 -11.29 2.64
N PHE A 42 6.23 -11.67 1.52
CA PHE A 42 6.07 -13.07 1.11
C PHE A 42 7.43 -13.78 0.99
N TYR A 43 8.41 -13.16 0.34
CA TYR A 43 9.78 -13.67 0.24
C TYR A 43 10.39 -13.94 1.62
N VAL A 44 10.30 -12.96 2.53
CA VAL A 44 10.83 -13.10 3.89
C VAL A 44 10.12 -14.23 4.65
N LYS A 45 8.80 -14.38 4.51
CA LYS A 45 8.07 -15.48 5.17
C LYS A 45 8.51 -16.85 4.66
N LEU A 46 8.70 -17.01 3.36
CA LEU A 46 9.20 -18.27 2.80
C LEU A 46 10.63 -18.59 3.27
N LEU A 47 11.47 -17.57 3.44
CA LEU A 47 12.82 -17.73 3.97
C LEU A 47 12.84 -18.16 5.44
N LEU A 48 11.95 -17.59 6.25
CA LEU A 48 11.88 -17.88 7.69
C LEU A 48 11.17 -19.22 7.99
N TYR A 49 10.18 -19.58 7.18
CA TYR A 49 9.33 -20.76 7.42
C TYR A 49 9.18 -21.60 6.13
N PRO A 50 10.27 -22.20 5.61
CA PRO A 50 10.25 -22.91 4.33
C PRO A 50 9.31 -24.12 4.33
N ASN A 51 9.12 -24.76 5.49
CA ASN A 51 8.22 -25.90 5.66
C ASN A 51 6.73 -25.52 5.62
N GLU A 52 6.42 -24.23 5.75
CA GLU A 52 5.05 -23.69 5.74
C GLU A 52 4.70 -23.02 4.41
N SER A 53 5.50 -23.25 3.35
CA SER A 53 5.35 -22.60 2.04
C SER A 53 3.93 -22.68 1.47
N PHE A 54 3.22 -23.78 1.68
CA PHE A 54 1.82 -23.93 1.27
C PHE A 54 0.87 -22.97 2.00
N ILE A 55 0.97 -22.89 3.33
CA ILE A 55 0.12 -22.03 4.16
C ILE A 55 0.39 -20.56 3.85
N ILE A 56 1.67 -20.22 3.70
CA ILE A 56 2.14 -18.88 3.35
C ILE A 56 1.61 -18.49 1.97
N ASN A 57 1.78 -19.33 0.96
CA ASN A 57 1.28 -19.06 -0.39
C ASN A 57 -0.24 -18.81 -0.40
N ASN A 58 -1.01 -19.62 0.32
CA ASN A 58 -2.46 -19.44 0.39
C ASN A 58 -2.85 -18.13 1.10
N THR A 59 -2.08 -17.73 2.12
CA THR A 59 -2.29 -16.47 2.84
C THR A 59 -2.06 -15.27 1.93
N TYR A 60 -0.92 -15.24 1.23
CA TYR A 60 -0.61 -14.13 0.33
C TYR A 60 -1.53 -14.10 -0.88
N TYR A 61 -1.92 -15.26 -1.43
CA TYR A 61 -2.92 -15.33 -2.49
C TYR A 61 -4.22 -14.60 -2.10
N ASN A 62 -4.72 -14.82 -0.89
CA ASN A 62 -5.94 -14.14 -0.40
C ASN A 62 -5.72 -12.63 -0.21
N ILE A 63 -4.60 -12.23 0.38
CA ILE A 63 -4.25 -10.80 0.57
C ILE A 63 -4.22 -10.08 -0.79
N CYS A 64 -3.57 -10.67 -1.79
CA CYS A 64 -3.51 -10.07 -3.12
C CYS A 64 -4.89 -9.98 -3.78
N LEU A 65 -5.74 -11.00 -3.59
CA LEU A 65 -7.09 -11.03 -4.14
C LEU A 65 -7.97 -9.90 -3.59
N GLU A 66 -7.87 -9.59 -2.29
CA GLU A 66 -8.57 -8.44 -1.68
C GLU A 66 -8.14 -7.09 -2.27
N GLU A 67 -6.91 -7.03 -2.75
CA GLU A 67 -6.25 -5.80 -3.23
C GLU A 67 -6.25 -5.71 -4.77
N ASN A 68 -6.95 -6.61 -5.46
CA ASN A 68 -6.99 -6.74 -6.93
C ASN A 68 -5.59 -6.91 -7.56
N ILE A 69 -4.68 -7.57 -6.85
CA ILE A 69 -3.34 -7.91 -7.28
C ILE A 69 -3.29 -9.40 -7.60
N ILE A 70 -2.57 -9.77 -8.66
CA ILE A 70 -2.30 -11.18 -8.93
C ILE A 70 -1.01 -11.54 -8.21
N CYS A 71 -1.03 -12.52 -7.33
CA CYS A 71 0.19 -13.10 -6.79
C CYS A 71 0.12 -14.61 -6.69
N TYR A 72 1.26 -15.26 -6.95
CA TYR A 72 1.39 -16.70 -6.81
C TYR A 72 2.85 -17.11 -6.59
N TYR A 73 3.03 -18.25 -5.92
CA TYR A 73 4.32 -18.91 -5.77
C TYR A 73 4.32 -20.25 -6.50
N ASN A 74 5.32 -20.47 -7.35
CA ASN A 74 5.43 -21.68 -8.17
C ASN A 74 6.46 -22.71 -7.64
N GLY A 75 6.96 -22.53 -6.41
CA GLY A 75 8.02 -23.36 -5.82
C GLY A 75 9.43 -22.80 -6.00
N THR A 76 9.64 -21.86 -6.93
CA THR A 76 10.95 -21.25 -7.18
C THR A 76 10.88 -19.73 -7.19
N ASN A 77 9.79 -19.17 -7.68
CA ASN A 77 9.58 -17.74 -7.83
C ASN A 77 8.25 -17.34 -7.19
N ILE A 78 8.28 -16.15 -6.59
CA ILE A 78 7.09 -15.40 -6.22
C ILE A 78 6.88 -14.39 -7.33
N VAL A 79 5.70 -14.40 -7.93
CA VAL A 79 5.31 -13.49 -9.00
C VAL A 79 4.17 -12.63 -8.51
N ILE A 80 4.30 -11.31 -8.70
CA ILE A 80 3.27 -10.33 -8.35
C ILE A 80 3.01 -9.42 -9.54
N MET A 81 1.75 -9.27 -9.92
CA MET A 81 1.33 -8.37 -11.00
C MET A 81 0.32 -7.35 -10.45
N GLU A 82 0.65 -6.07 -10.57
CA GLU A 82 -0.17 -4.94 -10.09
C GLU A 82 -0.23 -3.89 -11.21
N ASN A 83 -1.42 -3.51 -11.67
CA ASN A 83 -1.59 -2.41 -12.65
C ASN A 83 -0.69 -2.51 -13.91
N GLY A 84 -0.37 -3.73 -14.36
CA GLY A 84 0.50 -3.98 -15.52
C GLY A 84 2.00 -3.96 -15.22
N THR A 85 2.43 -3.74 -13.98
CA THR A 85 3.80 -4.00 -13.53
C THR A 85 3.91 -5.41 -12.99
N GLU A 86 5.05 -6.06 -13.25
CA GLU A 86 5.37 -7.40 -12.76
C GLU A 86 6.61 -7.34 -11.86
N TYR A 87 6.52 -7.95 -10.68
CA TYR A 87 7.61 -8.13 -9.73
C TYR A 87 7.88 -9.63 -9.57
N ILE A 88 9.13 -10.03 -9.77
CA ILE A 88 9.55 -11.43 -9.65
C ILE A 88 10.63 -11.53 -8.59
N PHE A 89 10.36 -12.29 -7.53
CA PHE A 89 11.31 -12.59 -6.48
C PHE A 89 11.72 -14.06 -6.60
N LYS A 90 13.02 -14.31 -6.79
CA LYS A 90 13.56 -15.67 -6.79
C LYS A 90 13.71 -16.10 -5.34
N ASN A 91 13.05 -17.19 -4.96
CA ASN A 91 13.25 -17.84 -3.67
C ASN A 91 14.74 -18.25 -3.56
N PRO A 92 15.40 -18.04 -2.41
CA PRO A 92 16.81 -18.38 -2.22
C PRO A 92 17.03 -19.89 -2.05
#